data_AF-A0A496WQH1-F1
#
_entry.id   AF-A0A496WQH1-F1
#
_cell.length_a   1.000
_cell.length_b   1.000
_cell.length_c   1.000
_cell.angle_alpha   90.00
_cell.angle_beta   90.00
_cell.angle_gamma   90.00
#
_symmetry.space_group_name_H-M   'P 1'
#
loop_
_entity.id
_entity.type
_entity.pdbx_description
1 polymer ?
#
loop_
_entity_poly.entity_id
_entity_poly.type
_entity_poly.pdbx_seq_one_letter_code
_entity_poly.pdbx_strand_id
1 'polypeptide(L)' 'WNLLKQAQKYSVNVFPNVWEKLKQADAIFPIQGEEIYYLHERFYSDNFGLATEDVSNMDLQLV' A
#
# COMPACT_ATOMS: atom_id res chain seq x y z
N TRP A 1 -5.29 -11.04 17.05
CA TRP A 1 -6.05 -9.97 17.72
C TRP A 1 -5.21 -8.76 18.15
N ASN A 2 -4.17 -8.89 18.99
CA ASN A 2 -3.42 -7.70 19.45
C ASN A 2 -2.66 -7.01 18.30
N LEU A 3 -1.94 -7.77 17.47
CA LEU A 3 -1.17 -7.22 16.34
C LEU A 3 -2.05 -6.54 15.28
N LEU A 4 -3.18 -7.15 14.94
CA LEU A 4 -4.12 -6.58 13.98
C LEU A 4 -4.70 -5.23 14.47
N LYS A 5 -5.13 -5.15 15.73
CA LYS A 5 -5.59 -3.88 16.31
C LYS A 5 -4.50 -2.82 16.35
N GLN A 6 -3.24 -3.22 16.52
CA GLN A 6 -2.11 -2.29 16.44
C GLN A 6 -1.89 -1.84 14.98
N ALA A 7 -1.93 -2.75 14.02
CA ALA A 7 -1.77 -2.47 12.60
C ALA A 7 -2.87 -1.54 12.06
N GLN A 8 -4.12 -1.67 12.53
CA GLN A 8 -5.23 -0.81 12.12
C GLN A 8 -4.95 0.69 12.36
N LYS A 9 -4.13 1.05 13.36
CA LYS A 9 -3.74 2.46 13.62
C LYS A 9 -2.94 3.09 12.47
N TYR A 10 -2.31 2.25 11.65
CA TYR A 10 -1.50 2.65 10.51
C TYR A 10 -2.21 2.39 9.17
N SER A 11 -3.49 1.99 9.22
CA SER A 11 -4.31 1.79 8.03
C SER A 11 -5.02 3.08 7.63
N VAL A 12 -5.27 3.23 6.33
CA VAL A 12 -6.07 4.31 5.76
C VAL A 12 -7.24 3.71 4.99
N ASN A 13 -8.36 4.43 4.97
CA ASN A 13 -9.46 4.10 4.07
C ASN A 13 -9.10 4.56 2.65
N VAL A 14 -9.41 3.73 1.66
CA VAL A 14 -9.09 3.99 0.25
C VAL A 14 -10.38 4.29 -0.51
N PHE A 15 -10.43 5.44 -1.17
CA PHE A 15 -11.56 5.78 -2.04
C PHE A 15 -11.64 4.85 -3.25
N PRO A 16 -12.84 4.55 -3.80
CA PRO A 16 -13.00 3.58 -4.89
C PRO A 16 -12.14 3.87 -6.13
N ASN A 17 -12.00 5.14 -6.52
CA ASN A 17 -11.17 5.51 -7.66
C ASN A 17 -9.66 5.26 -7.42
N VAL A 18 -9.19 5.37 -6.17
CA VAL A 18 -7.81 5.05 -5.79
C VAL A 18 -7.63 3.53 -5.74
N TRP A 19 -8.62 2.82 -5.21
CA TRP A 19 -8.66 1.37 -5.14
C TRP A 19 -8.52 0.71 -6.52
N GLU A 20 -9.29 1.19 -7.52
CA GLU A 20 -9.20 0.67 -8.88
C GLU A 20 -7.80 0.85 -9.49
N LYS A 21 -7.14 1.99 -9.24
CA LYS A 21 -5.77 2.22 -9.72
C LYS A 21 -4.78 1.23 -9.10
N LEU A 22 -4.90 0.99 -7.79
CA LEU A 22 -4.03 0.06 -7.08
C LEU A 22 -4.21 -1.38 -7.56
N LYS A 23 -5.45 -1.82 -7.82
CA LYS A 23 -5.71 -3.13 -8.42
C LYS A 23 -5.10 -3.26 -9.81
N GLN A 24 -5.24 -2.24 -10.65
CA GLN A 24 -4.69 -2.24 -12.01
C GLN A 24 -3.16 -2.31 -12.01
N ALA A 25 -2.51 -1.79 -10.97
CA ALA A 25 -1.06 -1.82 -10.79
C ALA A 25 -0.56 -3.05 -10.01
N ASP A 26 -1.42 -4.04 -9.70
CA ASP A 26 -1.11 -5.19 -8.85
C ASP A 26 -0.44 -4.79 -7.52
N ALA A 27 -0.86 -3.64 -6.96
CA ALA A 27 -0.21 -2.99 -5.83
C ALA A 27 -0.81 -3.39 -4.47
N ILE A 28 -1.94 -4.11 -4.43
CA ILE A 28 -2.64 -4.43 -3.18
C ILE A 28 -2.92 -5.92 -3.06
N PHE A 29 -2.76 -6.45 -1.86
CA PHE A 29 -2.86 -7.88 -1.61
C PHE A 29 -3.71 -8.17 -0.36
N PRO A 30 -4.64 -9.14 -0.45
CA PRO A 30 -5.52 -9.46 0.66
C PRO A 30 -4.74 -10.10 1.81
N ILE A 31 -5.09 -9.72 3.04
CA ILE A 31 -4.69 -10.44 4.24
C ILE A 31 -5.79 -11.45 4.56
N GLN A 32 -5.42 -12.69 4.89
CA GLN A 32 -6.41 -13.76 5.11
C GLN A 32 -7.45 -13.38 6.18
N GLY A 33 -8.72 -13.53 5.81
CA GLY A 33 -9.84 -13.48 6.74
C GLY A 33 -10.44 -12.10 6.99
N GLU A 34 -9.96 -11.03 6.36
CA GLU A 34 -10.45 -9.66 6.60
C GLU A 34 -10.51 -8.78 5.35
N GLU A 35 -11.23 -7.66 5.42
CA GLU A 35 -11.30 -6.63 4.37
C GLU A 35 -10.09 -5.67 4.39
N ILE A 36 -8.99 -6.07 5.04
CA ILE A 36 -7.76 -5.30 5.13
C ILE A 36 -6.75 -5.86 4.13
N TYR A 37 -6.13 -4.95 3.39
CA TYR A 37 -5.14 -5.26 2.37
C TYR A 37 -3.82 -4.62 2.75
N TYR A 38 -2.72 -5.29 2.44
CA TYR A 38 -1.41 -4.65 2.49
C TYR A 38 -1.04 -4.10 1.11
N LEU A 39 -0.25 -3.03 1.14
CA LEU A 39 0.21 -2.34 -0.06
C LEU A 39 1.60 -2.88 -0.42
N HIS A 40 1.88 -3.02 -1.71
CA HIS A 40 3.19 -3.36 -2.21
C HIS A 40 4.21 -2.30 -1.80
N GLU A 41 5.42 -2.71 -1.41
CA GLU A 41 6.42 -1.82 -0.79
C GLU A 41 6.70 -0.55 -1.61
N ARG A 42 6.74 -0.70 -2.93
CA ARG A 42 7.00 0.35 -3.92
C ARG A 42 5.92 1.43 -4.01
N PHE A 43 4.82 1.30 -3.28
CA PHE A 43 3.71 2.26 -3.28
C PHE A 43 3.53 2.94 -1.91
N TYR A 44 4.37 2.65 -0.92
CA TYR A 44 4.42 3.42 0.33
C TYR A 44 5.21 4.71 0.11
N SER A 45 4.51 5.84 0.25
CA SER A 45 5.13 7.17 0.14
C SER A 45 5.40 7.74 1.52
N ASP A 46 6.62 8.21 1.78
CA ASP A 46 6.95 8.88 3.05
C ASP A 46 6.15 10.18 3.25
N ASN A 47 5.73 10.83 2.16
CA ASN A 47 5.02 12.11 2.21
C ASN A 47 3.50 11.92 2.28
N PHE A 48 2.96 10.88 1.66
CA PHE A 48 1.51 10.71 1.47
C PHE A 48 0.95 9.39 2.04
N GLY A 49 1.80 8.51 2.54
CA GLY A 49 1.47 7.17 3.04
C GLY A 49 1.21 6.17 1.91
N LEU A 50 0.19 6.45 1.09
CA LEU A 50 -0.24 5.63 -0.03
C LEU A 50 -0.07 6.39 -1.34
N ALA A 51 0.63 5.79 -2.30
CA ALA A 51 0.72 6.26 -3.67
C ALA A 51 0.02 5.30 -4.63
N THR A 52 -0.49 5.82 -5.75
CA THR A 52 -1.01 5.00 -6.86
C THR A 52 0.01 4.80 -7.98
N GLU A 53 1.16 5.43 -7.83
CA GLU A 53 2.30 5.35 -8.74
C GLU A 53 3.47 4.78 -7.95
N ASP A 54 4.40 4.18 -8.68
CA ASP A 54 5.61 3.64 -8.12
C ASP A 54 6.47 4.76 -7.52
N VAL A 55 6.72 4.69 -6.22
CA VAL A 55 7.55 5.63 -5.46
C VAL A 55 8.87 5.00 -5.01
N SER A 56 9.19 3.78 -5.49
CA SER A 56 10.56 3.29 -5.33
C SER A 56 11.49 4.24 -6.06
N ASN A 57 12.34 4.92 -5.31
CA ASN A 57 13.49 5.58 -5.90
C ASN A 57 14.20 4.52 -6.73
N MET A 58 14.30 4.72 -8.04
CA MET A 58 15.34 4.05 -8.80
C MET A 58 16.65 4.50 -8.15
N ASP A 59 17.16 3.71 -7.21
CA ASP A 59 18.57 3.70 -6.91
C ASP A 59 19.26 3.26 -8.21
N LEU A 60 19.48 4.24 -9.09
CA LEU A 60 20.39 4.12 -10.22
C LEU A 60 21.76 3.88 -9.60
N GLN A 61 22.08 2.61 -9.33
CA GLN A 61 23.45 2.19 -9.17
C GLN A 61 24.11 2.34 -10.54
N LEU A 62 24.62 3.54 -10.80
CA LEU A 62 25.65 3.78 -11.80
C LEU A 62 26.86 2.94 -11.37
N VAL A 63 27.01 1.78 -12.00
CA VAL A 63 28.23 0.97 -12.01
C VAL A 63 29.30 1.65 -12.88
#